data_AF-A0A7S3MJZ7-F1
#
_entry.id   AF-A0A7S3MJZ7-F1
#
_cell.length_a   1.000
_cell.length_b   1.000
_cell.length_c   1.000
_cell.angle_alpha   90.00
_cell.angle_beta   90.00
_cell.angle_gamma   90.00
#
_symmetry.space_group_name_H-M   'P 1'
#
loop_
_entity.id
_entity.type
_entity.pdbx_description
1 polymer ?
#
loop_
_entity_poly.entity_id
_entity_poly.type
_entity_poly.pdbx_seq_one_letter_code
_entity_poly.pdbx_strand_id
1 'polypeptide(L)'
;VTPLLLANGTLSAQQALAQPQLEQFSHGQSNPTYKLTFGAVQLVLRKQPPGKLLRGAHAVDREEKVMSALAHPDSRVPVPKTRLYCEDTEVIGTPFIVQDFADGRLFRDAAMADASSPKERAELYGAFLQA
;
A
#
# COMPACT_ATOMS: atom_id res chain seq x y z
N VAL A 1 1.82 13.62 -7.85
CA VAL A 1 1.25 12.23 -7.81
C VAL A 1 0.18 11.99 -8.87
N THR A 2 -0.96 12.69 -8.85
CA THR A 2 -2.07 12.47 -9.80
C THR A 2 -1.67 12.43 -11.28
N PRO A 3 -0.81 13.36 -11.79
CA PRO A 3 -0.38 13.30 -13.19
C PRO A 3 0.40 12.03 -13.55
N LEU A 4 1.20 11.50 -12.62
CA LEU A 4 1.96 10.26 -12.82
C LEU A 4 1.03 9.04 -12.89
N LEU A 5 0.01 9.01 -12.02
CA LEU A 5 -1.00 7.95 -12.00
C LEU A 5 -1.93 8.00 -13.21
N LEU A 6 -2.17 9.19 -13.77
CA LEU A 6 -2.86 9.32 -15.06
C LEU A 6 -1.97 8.80 -16.20
N ALA A 7 -0.71 9.24 -16.24
CA ALA A 7 0.23 8.88 -17.31
C ALA A 7 0.49 7.37 -17.41
N ASN A 8 0.48 6.65 -16.28
CA ASN A 8 0.67 5.20 -16.25
C ASN A 8 -0.65 4.40 -16.35
N GLY A 9 -1.78 5.07 -16.56
CA GLY A 9 -3.10 4.44 -16.73
C GLY A 9 -3.74 3.91 -15.44
N THR A 10 -3.19 4.21 -14.27
CA THR A 10 -3.83 3.86 -12.98
C THR A 10 -5.11 4.65 -12.76
N LEU A 11 -5.14 5.91 -13.19
CA LEU A 11 -6.32 6.77 -13.17
C LEU A 11 -6.78 7.06 -14.59
N SER A 12 -8.10 7.13 -14.78
CA SER A 12 -8.69 7.75 -15.98
C SER A 12 -8.60 9.28 -15.91
N ALA A 13 -8.75 9.95 -17.05
CA ALA A 13 -8.78 11.42 -17.10
C ALA A 13 -9.85 12.00 -16.17
N GLN A 14 -11.04 11.40 -16.13
CA GLN A 14 -12.13 11.84 -15.26
C GLN A 14 -11.76 11.75 -13.77
N GLN A 15 -11.06 10.69 -13.36
CA GLN A 15 -10.60 10.53 -11.98
C GLN A 15 -9.49 11.51 -11.63
N ALA A 16 -8.60 11.82 -12.59
CA ALA A 16 -7.48 12.73 -12.39
C ALA A 16 -7.90 14.21 -12.29
N LEU A 17 -9.08 14.58 -12.81
CA LEU A 17 -9.64 15.94 -12.69
C LEU A 17 -10.19 16.24 -11.29
N ALA A 18 -10.54 15.21 -10.51
CA ALA A 18 -11.05 15.39 -9.17
C ALA A 18 -9.91 15.57 -8.15
N GLN A 19 -10.13 16.41 -7.13
CA GLN A 19 -9.25 16.41 -5.97
C GLN A 19 -9.46 15.11 -5.16
N PRO A 20 -8.41 14.33 -4.87
CA PRO A 20 -8.56 13.12 -4.07
C PRO A 20 -8.88 13.46 -2.62
N GLN A 21 -9.65 12.61 -1.98
CA GLN A 21 -9.71 12.60 -0.52
C GLN A 21 -8.42 11.95 0.01
N LEU A 22 -7.83 12.58 1.02
CA LEU A 22 -6.58 12.15 1.65
C LEU A 22 -6.84 11.84 3.12
N GLU A 23 -6.49 10.63 3.55
CA GLU A 23 -6.55 10.21 4.94
C GLU A 23 -5.19 9.64 5.35
N GLN A 24 -4.63 10.09 6.47
CA GLN A 24 -3.41 9.50 6.99
C GLN A 24 -3.74 8.33 7.92
N PHE A 25 -3.09 7.18 7.71
CA PHE A 25 -3.22 6.07 8.66
C PHE A 25 -2.55 6.43 9.98
N SER A 26 -3.22 6.12 11.09
CA SER A 26 -2.73 6.39 12.46
C SER A 26 -1.56 5.51 12.88
N HIS A 27 -1.35 4.40 12.18
CA HIS A 27 -0.32 3.39 12.46
C HIS A 27 0.76 3.40 11.37
N GLY A 28 1.97 2.90 11.66
CA GLY A 28 3.08 2.86 10.69
C GLY A 28 3.97 4.11 10.72
N GLN A 29 4.30 4.59 11.92
CA GLN A 29 5.04 5.85 12.15
C GLN A 29 6.43 5.93 11.49
N SER A 30 7.03 4.80 11.08
CA SER A 30 8.33 4.82 10.40
C SER A 30 8.25 5.50 9.03
N ASN A 31 7.30 5.12 8.18
CA ASN A 31 7.08 5.71 6.86
C ASN A 31 5.65 6.22 6.78
N PRO A 32 5.43 7.56 6.69
CA PRO A 32 4.09 8.12 6.55
C PRO A 32 3.29 7.43 5.44
N THR A 33 2.12 6.93 5.80
CA THR A 33 1.24 6.14 4.92
C THR A 33 -0.13 6.81 4.86
N TYR A 34 -0.66 6.97 3.65
CA TYR A 34 -1.89 7.68 3.37
C TYR A 34 -2.80 6.87 2.45
N LYS A 35 -4.11 6.93 2.69
CA LYS A 35 -5.13 6.48 1.75
C LYS A 35 -5.49 7.64 0.82
N LEU A 36 -5.46 7.38 -0.48
CA LEU A 36 -5.92 8.28 -1.53
C LEU A 36 -7.22 7.72 -2.12
N THR A 37 -8.26 8.54 -2.20
CA THR A 37 -9.54 8.12 -2.79
C THR A 37 -9.92 9.01 -3.97
N PHE A 38 -10.02 8.41 -5.15
CA PHE A 38 -10.41 9.01 -6.43
C PHE A 38 -11.74 8.38 -6.90
N GLY A 39 -12.87 8.83 -6.33
CA GLY A 39 -14.16 8.18 -6.56
C GLY A 39 -14.13 6.72 -6.09
N ALA A 40 -14.30 5.78 -7.01
CA ALA A 40 -14.24 4.35 -6.72
C ALA A 40 -12.82 3.77 -6.62
N VAL A 41 -11.78 4.50 -7.07
CA VAL A 41 -10.40 4.04 -6.99
C VAL A 41 -9.80 4.43 -5.65
N GLN A 42 -9.34 3.44 -4.90
CA GLN A 42 -8.66 3.61 -3.62
C GLN A 42 -7.22 3.12 -3.72
N LEU A 43 -6.28 3.95 -3.29
CA LEU A 43 -4.85 3.69 -3.35
C LEU A 43 -4.21 3.96 -1.99
N VAL A 44 -3.05 3.35 -1.76
CA VAL A 44 -2.21 3.63 -0.60
C VAL A 44 -0.91 4.28 -1.07
N LEU A 45 -0.61 5.47 -0.57
CA LEU A 45 0.67 6.14 -0.74
C LEU A 45 1.51 5.94 0.51
N ARG A 46 2.73 5.42 0.35
CA ARG A 46 3.69 5.27 1.44
C ARG A 46 5.00 5.94 1.05
N LYS A 47 5.47 6.85 1.90
CA LYS A 47 6.63 7.71 1.60
C LYS A 47 7.65 7.68 2.71
N GLN A 48 8.89 8.05 2.39
CA GLN A 48 9.90 8.28 3.42
C GLN A 48 9.50 9.46 4.32
N PRO A 49 9.91 9.48 5.60
CA PRO A 49 9.80 10.69 6.41
C PRO A 49 10.70 11.79 5.84
N PRO A 50 10.35 13.07 6.04
CA PRO A 50 11.19 14.18 5.59
C PRO A 50 12.49 14.26 6.39
N GLY A 51 13.49 14.96 5.84
CA GLY A 51 14.74 15.27 6.54
C GLY A 51 15.87 14.28 6.26
N LYS A 52 16.99 14.43 7.02
CA LYS A 52 18.18 13.60 6.84
C LYS A 52 17.97 12.24 7.50
N LEU A 53 17.93 11.19 6.69
CA LEU A 53 17.70 9.83 7.14
C LEU A 53 19.02 9.09 7.36
N LEU A 54 19.01 8.15 8.31
CA LEU A 54 20.13 7.22 8.49
C LEU A 54 20.23 6.30 7.27
N ARG A 55 21.46 5.90 6.93
CA ARG A 55 21.71 5.01 5.79
C ARG A 55 20.94 3.70 5.95
N GLY A 56 20.08 3.39 4.98
CA GLY A 56 19.28 2.16 4.95
C GLY A 56 18.00 2.20 5.78
N ALA A 57 17.74 3.26 6.55
CA ALA A 57 16.45 3.48 7.18
C ALA A 57 15.43 3.93 6.12
N HIS A 58 14.15 3.59 6.32
CA HIS A 58 13.05 4.07 5.48
C HIS A 58 13.19 3.74 3.98
N ALA A 59 13.75 2.57 3.67
CA ALA A 59 14.04 2.12 2.32
C ALA A 59 12.78 1.67 1.55
N VAL A 60 11.92 2.63 1.18
CA VAL A 60 10.70 2.37 0.38
C VAL A 60 11.01 1.78 -1.00
N ASP A 61 12.23 1.97 -1.51
CA ASP A 61 12.73 1.33 -2.74
C ASP A 61 12.88 -0.19 -2.57
N ARG A 62 13.31 -0.65 -1.39
CA ARG A 62 13.40 -2.07 -1.08
C ARG A 62 12.03 -2.69 -0.91
N GLU A 63 11.13 -1.96 -0.25
CA GLU A 63 9.73 -2.38 -0.12
C GLU A 63 9.12 -2.56 -1.51
N GLU A 64 9.28 -1.61 -2.43
CA GLU A 64 8.80 -1.75 -3.80
C GLU A 64 9.34 -3.00 -4.49
N LYS A 65 10.66 -3.20 -4.47
CA LYS A 65 11.30 -4.35 -5.15
C LYS A 65 10.74 -5.68 -4.66
N VAL A 66 10.55 -5.82 -3.35
CA VAL A 66 9.98 -7.03 -2.75
C VAL A 66 8.52 -7.19 -3.17
N MET A 67 7.72 -6.14 -3.08
CA MET A 67 6.29 -6.20 -3.44
C MET A 67 6.10 -6.52 -4.93
N SER A 68 6.89 -5.92 -5.81
CA SER A 68 6.87 -6.19 -7.26
C SER A 68 7.32 -7.62 -7.59
N ALA A 69 8.30 -8.17 -6.87
CA ALA A 69 8.70 -9.57 -7.02
C ALA A 69 7.62 -10.54 -6.52
N LEU A 70 6.99 -10.25 -5.38
CA LEU A 70 5.90 -11.06 -4.83
C LEU A 70 4.61 -10.98 -5.64
N ALA A 71 4.42 -9.92 -6.45
CA ALA A 71 3.28 -9.78 -7.34
C ALA A 71 3.37 -10.67 -8.61
N HIS A 72 4.45 -11.45 -8.76
CA HIS A 72 4.59 -12.40 -9.87
C HIS A 72 3.47 -13.46 -9.84
N PRO A 73 2.90 -13.86 -11.00
CA PRO A 73 1.80 -14.83 -11.05
C PRO A 73 2.08 -16.19 -10.39
N ASP A 74 3.35 -16.61 -10.36
CA ASP A 74 3.76 -17.88 -9.74
C ASP A 74 3.97 -17.77 -8.21
N SER A 75 3.90 -16.56 -7.65
CA SER A 75 3.96 -16.34 -6.21
C SER A 75 2.63 -16.72 -5.56
N ARG A 76 2.69 -17.45 -4.45
CA ARG A 76 1.52 -17.79 -3.62
C ARG A 76 1.19 -16.74 -2.57
N VAL A 77 2.08 -15.76 -2.38
CA VAL A 77 1.91 -14.70 -1.37
C VAL A 77 1.06 -13.57 -1.97
N PRO A 78 -0.17 -13.34 -1.47
CA PRO A 78 -0.99 -12.24 -1.95
C PRO A 78 -0.41 -10.91 -1.50
N VAL A 79 -0.14 -10.02 -2.45
CA VAL A 79 0.36 -8.66 -2.19
C VAL A 79 -0.44 -7.62 -2.97
N PRO A 80 -0.66 -6.41 -2.40
CA PRO A 80 -1.15 -5.29 -3.17
C PRO A 80 -0.26 -5.00 -4.37
N LYS A 81 -0.88 -4.74 -5.52
CA LYS A 81 -0.14 -4.37 -6.72
C LYS A 81 0.48 -2.99 -6.55
N THR A 82 1.79 -2.88 -6.79
CA THR A 82 2.44 -1.58 -6.92
C THR A 82 2.01 -0.91 -8.22
N ARG A 83 1.48 0.30 -8.11
CA ARG A 83 1.01 1.13 -9.23
C ARG A 83 2.03 2.16 -9.66
N LEU A 84 2.85 2.65 -8.72
CA LEU A 84 3.86 3.66 -8.98
C LEU A 84 4.96 3.54 -7.94
N TYR A 85 6.20 3.68 -8.39
CA TYR A 85 7.32 4.09 -7.56
C TYR A 85 7.92 5.35 -8.14
N CYS A 86 8.20 6.31 -7.26
CA CYS A 86 8.74 7.60 -7.65
C CYS A 86 9.89 7.94 -6.70
N GLU A 87 11.10 7.99 -7.26
CA GLU A 87 12.29 8.44 -6.55
C GLU A 87 12.50 9.95 -6.64
N ASP A 88 11.83 10.63 -7.58
CA ASP A 88 11.92 12.07 -7.78
C ASP A 88 11.32 12.82 -6.57
N THR A 89 12.21 13.48 -5.82
CA THR A 89 11.86 14.23 -4.63
C THR A 89 11.15 15.55 -4.94
N GLU A 90 11.22 16.05 -6.16
CA GLU A 90 10.53 17.28 -6.55
C GLU A 90 9.00 17.11 -6.57
N VAL A 91 8.51 15.85 -6.60
CA VAL A 91 7.07 15.57 -6.70
C VAL A 91 6.32 15.80 -5.38
N ILE A 92 6.83 15.29 -4.26
CA ILE A 92 6.22 15.47 -2.91
C ILE A 92 7.27 15.58 -1.77
N GLY A 93 8.52 15.92 -2.09
CA GLY A 93 9.61 16.15 -1.14
C GLY A 93 10.39 14.90 -0.71
N THR A 94 9.88 13.70 -0.96
CA THR A 94 10.53 12.43 -0.57
C THR A 94 10.15 11.31 -1.54
N PRO A 95 10.99 10.27 -1.73
CA PRO A 95 10.60 9.07 -2.47
C PRO A 95 9.36 8.40 -1.88
N PHE A 96 8.56 7.79 -2.75
CA PHE A 96 7.31 7.14 -2.35
C PHE A 96 6.88 6.02 -3.29
N ILE A 97 6.04 5.14 -2.76
CA ILE A 97 5.33 4.10 -3.50
C ILE A 97 3.83 4.37 -3.44
N VAL A 98 3.12 3.98 -4.51
CA VAL A 98 1.66 3.92 -4.54
C VAL A 98 1.26 2.49 -4.89
N GLN A 99 0.36 1.92 -4.09
CA GLN A 99 -0.15 0.56 -4.26
C GLN A 99 -1.68 0.57 -4.25
N ASP A 100 -2.28 -0.53 -4.69
CA ASP A 100 -3.71 -0.76 -4.49
C ASP A 100 -4.07 -0.76 -3.00
N PHE A 101 -5.26 -0.22 -2.68
CA PHE A 101 -5.82 -0.40 -1.35
C PHE A 101 -6.37 -1.81 -1.20
N ALA A 102 -5.76 -2.61 -0.32
CA ALA A 102 -6.28 -3.91 0.07
C ALA A 102 -7.41 -3.73 1.08
N ASP A 103 -8.64 -3.68 0.59
CA ASP A 103 -9.83 -3.63 1.44
C ASP A 103 -10.08 -4.99 2.10
N GLY A 104 -10.23 -5.01 3.42
CA GLY A 104 -10.35 -6.23 4.17
C GLY A 104 -10.27 -6.06 5.68
N ARG A 105 -10.21 -7.19 6.38
CA ARG A 105 -10.15 -7.25 7.85
C ARG A 105 -8.70 -7.37 8.32
N LEU A 106 -8.31 -6.51 9.26
CA LEU A 106 -7.04 -6.60 9.96
C LEU A 106 -7.24 -7.26 11.33
N PHE A 107 -6.79 -8.50 11.47
CA PHE A 107 -6.75 -9.18 12.75
C PHE A 107 -5.46 -8.80 13.49
N ARG A 108 -5.59 -7.98 14.54
CA ARG A 108 -4.45 -7.45 15.30
C ARG A 108 -3.90 -8.43 16.32
N ASP A 109 -4.77 -9.29 16.85
CA ASP A 109 -4.43 -10.34 17.78
C ASP A 109 -4.42 -11.68 17.06
N ALA A 110 -3.40 -12.50 17.32
CA ALA A 110 -3.33 -13.87 16.83
C ALA A 110 -4.55 -14.68 17.28
N ALA A 111 -5.15 -14.40 18.44
CA ALA A 111 -6.37 -15.07 18.87
C ALA A 111 -7.55 -14.92 17.88
N MET A 112 -7.50 -13.92 16.97
CA MET A 112 -8.53 -13.62 15.96
C MET A 112 -9.95 -13.64 16.56
N ALA A 113 -10.12 -13.04 17.75
CA ALA A 113 -11.39 -13.07 18.49
C ALA A 113 -12.55 -12.45 17.70
N ASP A 114 -12.26 -11.52 16.79
CA ASP A 114 -13.22 -10.87 15.89
C ASP A 114 -13.71 -11.76 14.74
N ALA A 115 -13.19 -12.98 14.61
CA ALA A 115 -13.75 -13.97 13.70
C ALA A 115 -15.11 -14.44 14.22
N SER A 116 -16.06 -14.60 13.30
CA SER A 116 -17.45 -14.97 13.57
C SER A 116 -17.61 -16.34 14.23
N SER A 117 -16.64 -17.25 14.07
CA SER A 117 -16.69 -18.60 14.64
C SER A 117 -15.31 -19.24 14.82
N PRO A 118 -15.19 -20.28 15.67
CA PRO A 118 -13.98 -21.10 15.74
C PRO A 118 -13.60 -21.73 14.41
N LYS A 119 -14.59 -22.09 13.57
CA LYS A 119 -14.37 -22.63 12.23
C LYS A 119 -13.69 -21.61 11.32
N GLU A 120 -14.19 -20.36 11.30
CA GLU A 120 -13.58 -19.29 10.50
C GLU A 120 -12.14 -19.02 10.94
N ARG A 121 -11.86 -19.02 12.25
CA ARG A 121 -10.46 -18.88 12.73
C ARG A 121 -9.57 -19.98 12.19
N ALA A 122 -10.03 -21.24 12.23
CA ALA A 122 -9.26 -22.36 11.70
C ALA A 122 -8.98 -22.20 10.19
N GLU A 123 -9.97 -21.71 9.43
CA GLU A 123 -9.81 -21.43 7.99
C GLU A 123 -8.81 -20.28 7.73
N LEU A 124 -8.87 -19.20 8.51
CA LEU A 124 -7.92 -18.06 8.41
C LEU A 124 -6.48 -18.49 8.71
N TYR A 125 -6.28 -19.27 9.77
CA TYR A 125 -4.97 -19.85 10.07
C TYR A 125 -4.50 -20.82 8.98
N GLY A 126 -5.41 -21.66 8.46
CA GLY A 126 -5.13 -22.54 7.34
C GLY A 126 -4.65 -21.76 6.11
N ALA A 127 -5.33 -20.65 5.77
CA ALA A 127 -4.94 -19.78 4.67
C ALA A 127 -3.56 -19.13 4.90
N PHE A 128 -3.27 -18.66 6.11
CA PHE A 128 -1.96 -18.09 6.46
C PHE A 128 -0.80 -19.08 6.28
N LEU A 129 -1.03 -20.36 6.59
CA LEU A 129 -0.01 -21.42 6.45
C LEU A 129 0.20 -21.90 4.99
N GLN A 130 -0.73 -21.60 4.08
CA GLN A 130 -0.68 -22.04 2.69
C GLN A 130 -0.10 -20.98 1.73
N ALA A 131 0.12 -19.75 2.22
CA ALA A 131 0.70 -18.63 1.47
C ALA A 131 2.20 -18.81 1.20
#